data_AF-A0AAN9SPB4-F1
#
_entry.id   AF-A0AAN9SPB4-F1
#
_cell.length_a   1.000
_cell.length_b   1.000
_cell.length_c   1.000
_cell.angle_alpha   90.00
_cell.angle_beta   90.00
_cell.angle_gamma   90.00
#
_symmetry.space_group_name_H-M   'P 1'
#
loop_
_entity.id
_entity.type
_entity.pdbx_description
1 polymer ?
#
loop_
_entity_poly.entity_id
_entity_poly.type
_entity_poly.pdbx_seq_one_letter_code
_entity_poly.pdbx_strand_id
1 'polypeptide(L)'
;MDEPTLLFPDTDLDLSFTSTTTDRTSARTSLARTSSLTLSFSDRLSTAAETTSSTAIHRRPHRSSDPKWSAINAATTLSSDGRLHLRHLKLLRHLGSGNLGRVFLCRLRDFDGAHFALKVVDKDLLSPKKLSHAETEARILHALDHPFLPTLYARIDVSHYTCLLIDYCPGGDLHSLLRKHPNHRLPLPAARFFAAEVLLALEYLHALGIIYRDLKPENVLLREDGHVMLSDFDLCFKSDVAPSLTLRAHTSPRTGPSNGCFSYNGRERFTAEFVAEPVTAFSRSCVGTHEYLAPELVSGNGHGNGVDWWAFGVFIYELLYGTTPFKGCSKEGTLRNIASSKEVRFCHVAEREEPGMAEAKELIEKLLVKDPRKRLGCAKGATEVKRHPFFDGIKWPLIRTYRPPEVKGVTRRNKSHVSSHMGGHVSCKRKRWWWKRLGHVVRSKGSKYNLFSNFSNNNYYQYVDNSKDR
;
A
#
# COMPACT_ATOMS: atom_id res chain seq x y z
N MET A 1 44.59 -30.11 0.61
CA MET A 1 43.74 -29.38 -0.35
C MET A 1 42.51 -29.02 0.45
N ASP A 2 42.67 -27.94 1.20
CA ASP A 2 41.78 -27.60 2.31
C ASP A 2 41.01 -26.35 1.89
N GLU A 3 39.69 -26.50 1.77
CA GLU A 3 38.78 -25.38 1.56
C GLU A 3 38.79 -24.47 2.79
N PRO A 4 38.82 -23.13 2.63
CA PRO A 4 38.77 -22.22 3.75
C PRO A 4 37.34 -22.17 4.30
N THR A 5 37.19 -22.64 5.53
CA THR A 5 35.99 -22.47 6.33
C THR A 5 35.82 -20.98 6.65
N LEU A 6 34.87 -20.32 6.00
CA LEU A 6 34.51 -18.93 6.31
C LEU A 6 33.83 -18.89 7.68
N LEU A 7 34.62 -18.54 8.70
CA LEU A 7 34.17 -18.12 10.02
C LEU A 7 33.40 -16.80 9.86
N PHE A 8 32.08 -16.86 10.06
CA PHE A 8 31.24 -15.68 10.21
C PHE A 8 31.58 -15.02 11.56
N PRO A 9 32.00 -13.74 11.60
CA PRO A 9 32.15 -13.04 12.87
C PRO A 9 30.77 -12.84 13.50
N ASP A 10 30.69 -13.06 14.81
CA ASP A 10 29.52 -12.87 15.66
C ASP A 10 28.97 -11.43 15.55
N THR A 11 28.17 -11.18 14.52
CA THR A 11 27.15 -10.13 14.55
C THR A 11 25.91 -10.75 15.17
N ASP A 12 25.47 -10.25 16.31
CA ASP A 12 24.19 -10.58 16.96
C ASP A 12 23.03 -10.46 15.95
N LEU A 13 22.81 -11.54 15.22
CA LEU A 13 21.68 -11.80 14.36
C LEU A 13 20.51 -12.12 15.28
N ASP A 14 19.92 -11.06 15.84
CA ASP A 14 18.68 -11.16 16.60
C ASP A 14 17.53 -11.46 15.61
N LEU A 15 17.44 -12.74 15.22
CA LEU A 15 16.43 -13.31 14.31
C LEU A 15 15.06 -13.46 14.98
N SER A 16 14.87 -12.84 16.14
CA SER A 16 13.61 -12.86 16.91
C SER A 16 12.60 -11.82 16.40
N PHE A 17 12.46 -11.61 15.08
CA PHE A 17 11.50 -10.64 14.54
C PHE A 17 10.59 -11.20 13.46
N THR A 18 9.30 -10.83 13.60
CA THR A 18 8.08 -11.23 12.89
C THR A 18 7.63 -12.69 13.07
N SER A 19 7.27 -13.07 14.30
CA SER A 19 6.13 -14.00 14.46
C SER A 19 4.85 -13.20 14.24
N THR A 20 4.39 -13.11 12.99
CA THR A 20 2.98 -12.85 12.73
C THR A 20 2.26 -14.13 13.15
N THR A 21 1.72 -14.15 14.37
CA THR A 21 1.04 -15.33 14.91
C THR A 21 -0.24 -15.58 14.12
N THR A 22 -0.17 -16.54 13.20
CA THR A 22 -1.32 -17.32 12.78
C THR A 22 -1.36 -18.62 13.57
N ASP A 23 -1.54 -18.55 14.89
CA ASP A 23 -1.89 -19.73 15.66
C ASP A 23 -3.40 -19.89 15.72
N ARG A 24 -3.88 -20.78 14.85
CA ARG A 24 -5.17 -21.44 14.98
C ARG A 24 -5.09 -22.43 16.13
N THR A 25 -5.75 -22.13 17.24
CA THR A 25 -6.40 -23.16 18.06
C THR A 25 -7.82 -22.71 18.43
N SER A 26 -8.78 -23.52 17.98
CA SER A 26 -10.15 -23.66 18.49
C SER A 26 -10.93 -22.36 18.77
N ALA A 27 -11.56 -21.83 17.72
CA ALA A 27 -12.66 -20.89 17.83
C ALA A 27 -13.85 -21.54 18.53
N ARG A 28 -13.98 -21.36 19.85
CA ARG A 28 -15.29 -21.44 20.54
C ARG A 28 -15.41 -20.76 21.91
N THR A 29 -14.40 -20.08 22.43
CA THR A 29 -14.48 -19.41 23.75
C THR A 29 -13.71 -18.08 23.81
N SER A 30 -14.19 -17.00 23.17
CA SER A 30 -13.45 -15.71 23.22
C SER A 30 -14.22 -14.40 23.14
N LEU A 31 -15.55 -14.36 23.26
CA LEU A 31 -16.23 -13.05 23.39
C LEU A 31 -16.03 -12.38 24.77
N ALA A 32 -15.88 -13.17 25.84
CA ALA A 32 -15.77 -12.62 27.20
C ALA A 32 -14.37 -12.02 27.51
N ARG A 33 -13.28 -12.65 27.04
CA ARG A 33 -11.89 -12.19 27.29
C ARG A 33 -11.50 -10.95 26.47
N THR A 34 -12.01 -10.78 25.26
CA THR A 34 -11.77 -9.57 24.46
C THR A 34 -12.52 -8.37 25.04
N SER A 35 -13.72 -8.61 25.56
CA SER A 35 -14.53 -7.58 26.23
C SER A 35 -13.86 -7.11 27.53
N SER A 36 -13.32 -8.03 28.35
CA SER A 36 -12.65 -7.66 29.61
C SER A 36 -11.36 -6.86 29.42
N LEU A 37 -10.57 -7.14 28.37
CA LEU A 37 -9.37 -6.34 28.04
C LEU A 37 -9.71 -4.97 27.47
N THR A 38 -10.76 -4.87 26.65
CA THR A 38 -11.21 -3.59 26.10
C THR A 38 -11.80 -2.71 27.20
N LEU A 39 -12.51 -3.33 28.15
CA LEU A 39 -13.04 -2.66 29.34
C LEU A 39 -11.91 -2.25 30.30
N SER A 40 -10.96 -3.12 30.63
CA SER A 40 -9.86 -2.77 31.55
C SER A 40 -8.96 -1.67 30.99
N PHE A 41 -8.74 -1.65 29.67
CA PHE A 41 -8.02 -0.58 29.02
C PHE A 41 -8.84 0.72 29.00
N SER A 42 -10.14 0.66 28.65
CA SER A 42 -11.02 1.85 28.70
C SER A 42 -11.15 2.44 30.11
N ASP A 43 -11.13 1.59 31.14
CA ASP A 43 -11.25 1.98 32.55
C ASP A 43 -9.95 2.61 33.08
N ARG A 44 -8.79 2.05 32.73
CA ARG A 44 -7.46 2.66 32.99
C ARG A 44 -7.29 4.01 32.27
N LEU A 45 -7.91 4.19 31.11
CA LEU A 45 -7.88 5.46 30.37
C LEU A 45 -8.85 6.52 30.94
N SER A 46 -9.98 6.10 31.53
CA SER A 46 -10.97 7.02 32.09
C SER A 46 -10.50 7.63 33.41
N THR A 47 -9.54 6.98 34.08
CA THR A 47 -8.94 7.40 35.37
C THR A 47 -7.63 8.19 35.23
N ALA A 48 -7.03 8.24 34.03
CA ALA A 48 -5.80 9.01 33.77
C ALA A 48 -6.11 10.51 33.63
N ALA A 49 -6.13 11.23 34.75
CA ALA A 49 -6.38 12.67 34.82
C ALA A 49 -5.14 13.56 34.60
N GLU A 50 -4.00 13.01 34.17
CA GLU A 50 -2.73 13.75 34.12
C GLU A 50 -2.09 13.80 32.72
N THR A 51 -1.60 15.01 32.38
CA THR A 51 -0.81 15.40 31.18
C THR A 51 -1.07 14.61 29.90
N THR A 52 -2.26 14.82 29.33
CA THR A 52 -2.56 14.41 27.96
C THR A 52 -1.94 15.42 27.00
N SER A 53 -1.03 14.98 26.13
CA SER A 53 -0.57 15.82 25.02
C SER A 53 -1.13 15.29 23.70
N SER A 54 -1.78 16.16 22.95
CA SER A 54 -2.34 15.84 21.65
C SER A 54 -1.82 16.86 20.64
N THR A 55 -1.29 16.35 19.53
CA THR A 55 -0.83 17.21 18.43
C THR A 55 -1.95 17.37 17.41
N ALA A 56 -2.31 18.61 17.11
CA ALA A 56 -3.27 18.91 16.06
C ALA A 56 -2.64 18.54 14.71
N ILE A 57 -3.35 17.74 13.91
CA ILE A 57 -2.90 17.35 12.56
C ILE A 57 -3.83 18.00 11.55
N HIS A 58 -3.23 18.66 10.55
CA HIS A 58 -3.97 19.33 9.50
C HIS A 58 -4.64 18.33 8.56
N ARG A 59 -5.82 18.71 8.06
CA ARG A 59 -6.51 17.99 6.99
C ARG A 59 -5.57 17.85 5.79
N ARG A 60 -5.34 16.62 5.35
CA ARG A 60 -4.47 16.34 4.21
C ARG A 60 -5.21 16.59 2.89
N PRO A 61 -4.61 17.31 1.93
CA PRO A 61 -5.19 17.57 0.61
C PRO A 61 -5.82 16.34 -0.06
N HIS A 62 -5.16 15.17 -0.02
CA HIS A 62 -5.65 13.94 -0.67
C HIS A 62 -6.96 13.39 -0.08
N ARG A 63 -7.31 13.83 1.13
CA ARG A 63 -8.49 13.41 1.92
C ARG A 63 -9.36 14.60 2.32
N SER A 64 -9.22 15.73 1.64
CA SER A 64 -9.95 16.97 1.95
C SER A 64 -11.48 16.80 1.98
N SER A 65 -12.04 15.86 1.21
CA SER A 65 -13.47 15.52 1.19
C SER A 65 -13.87 14.32 2.05
N ASP A 66 -12.95 13.74 2.83
CA ASP A 66 -13.24 12.53 3.62
C ASP A 66 -14.10 12.88 4.85
N PRO A 67 -15.26 12.24 5.04
CA PRO A 67 -16.15 12.51 6.18
C PRO A 67 -15.50 12.28 7.54
N LYS A 68 -14.44 11.47 7.63
CA LYS A 68 -13.68 11.26 8.86
C LYS A 68 -13.08 12.56 9.40
N TRP A 69 -12.58 13.44 8.54
CA TRP A 69 -12.03 14.74 8.94
C TRP A 69 -13.11 15.69 9.47
N SER A 70 -14.35 15.58 8.99
CA SER A 70 -15.48 16.32 9.53
C SER A 70 -15.82 15.85 10.94
N ALA A 71 -15.81 14.52 11.17
CA ALA A 71 -16.05 13.96 12.49
C ALA A 71 -14.94 14.34 13.51
N ILE A 72 -13.67 14.31 13.09
CA ILE A 72 -12.53 14.75 13.92
C ILE A 72 -12.62 16.25 14.25
N ASN A 73 -12.93 17.09 13.27
CA ASN A 73 -13.09 18.53 13.50
C ASN A 73 -14.24 18.84 14.46
N ALA A 74 -15.36 18.12 14.36
CA ALA A 74 -16.46 18.30 15.29
C ALA A 74 -16.09 17.86 16.72
N ALA A 75 -15.44 16.71 16.87
CA ALA A 75 -14.98 16.22 18.18
C ALA A 75 -13.93 17.14 18.83
N THR A 76 -13.06 17.77 18.03
CA THR A 76 -12.06 18.73 18.53
C THR A 76 -12.71 20.07 18.89
N THR A 77 -13.67 20.56 18.11
CA THR A 77 -14.42 21.81 18.39
C THR A 77 -15.22 21.72 19.69
N LEU A 78 -15.73 20.53 20.04
CA LEU A 78 -16.46 20.29 21.29
C LEU A 78 -15.54 20.09 22.51
N SER A 79 -14.22 19.94 22.31
CA SER A 79 -13.25 19.84 23.41
C SER A 79 -12.90 21.21 23.95
N SER A 80 -12.79 21.34 25.27
CA SER A 80 -12.45 22.60 25.95
C SER A 80 -11.13 23.22 25.51
N ASP A 81 -10.19 22.41 25.04
CA ASP A 81 -8.85 22.81 24.61
C ASP A 81 -8.64 22.68 23.08
N GLY A 82 -9.69 22.39 22.33
CA GLY A 82 -9.62 22.23 20.88
C GLY A 82 -8.88 20.96 20.40
N ARG A 83 -8.59 19.99 21.28
CA ARG A 83 -7.78 18.80 20.95
C ARG A 83 -8.54 17.48 21.09
N LEU A 84 -8.08 16.47 20.37
CA LEU A 84 -8.66 15.13 20.44
C LEU A 84 -8.05 14.35 21.60
N HIS A 85 -8.92 13.82 22.47
CA HIS A 85 -8.54 13.03 23.64
C HIS A 85 -9.07 11.61 23.53
N LEU A 86 -8.49 10.70 24.29
CA LEU A 86 -8.96 9.31 24.32
C LEU A 86 -10.39 9.18 24.85
N ARG A 87 -10.84 10.08 25.74
CA ARG A 87 -12.24 10.13 26.21
C ARG A 87 -13.24 10.30 25.06
N HIS A 88 -12.86 10.95 23.96
CA HIS A 88 -13.72 11.13 22.78
C HIS A 88 -13.83 9.85 21.94
N LEU A 89 -12.94 8.87 22.16
CA LEU A 89 -12.92 7.60 21.46
C LEU A 89 -13.67 6.53 22.24
N LYS A 90 -14.36 5.66 21.50
CA LYS A 90 -14.95 4.42 21.99
C LYS A 90 -14.25 3.25 21.30
N LEU A 91 -13.55 2.44 22.07
CA LEU A 91 -12.96 1.20 21.58
C LEU A 91 -14.07 0.17 21.34
N LEU A 92 -13.99 -0.51 20.20
CA LEU A 92 -15.00 -1.48 19.77
C LEU A 92 -14.45 -2.91 19.82
N ARG A 93 -13.25 -3.13 19.26
CA ARG A 93 -12.68 -4.49 19.14
C ARG A 93 -11.17 -4.44 18.96
N HIS A 94 -10.46 -5.42 19.52
CA HIS A 94 -9.05 -5.64 19.21
C HIS A 94 -8.87 -6.15 17.76
N LEU A 95 -8.03 -5.47 16.97
CA LEU A 95 -7.73 -5.84 15.59
C LEU A 95 -6.50 -6.73 15.48
N GLY A 96 -5.45 -6.45 16.27
CA GLY A 96 -4.21 -7.23 16.24
C GLY A 96 -3.17 -6.69 17.23
N SER A 97 -2.20 -7.55 17.55
CA SER A 97 -1.02 -7.19 18.34
C SER A 97 0.19 -7.21 17.41
N GLY A 98 0.90 -6.10 17.31
CA GLY A 98 2.15 -5.97 16.56
C GLY A 98 3.38 -5.98 17.47
N ASN A 99 4.55 -5.84 16.86
CA ASN A 99 5.85 -5.83 17.55
C ASN A 99 6.00 -4.67 18.56
N LEU A 100 5.39 -3.52 18.26
CA LEU A 100 5.50 -2.30 19.07
C LEU A 100 4.28 -2.01 19.95
N GLY A 101 3.16 -2.74 19.77
CA GLY A 101 1.93 -2.38 20.46
C GLY A 101 0.70 -3.11 19.96
N ARG A 102 -0.48 -2.64 20.36
CA ARG A 102 -1.78 -3.24 20.03
C ARG A 102 -2.61 -2.29 19.17
N VAL A 103 -3.41 -2.82 18.28
CA VAL A 103 -4.30 -2.05 17.40
C VAL A 103 -5.74 -2.37 17.72
N PHE A 104 -6.55 -1.33 17.93
CA PHE A 104 -7.96 -1.44 18.23
C PHE A 104 -8.81 -0.73 17.19
N LEU A 105 -9.92 -1.33 16.80
CA LEU A 105 -11.00 -0.65 16.10
C LEU A 105 -11.68 0.29 17.09
N CYS A 106 -11.86 1.54 16.71
CA CYS A 106 -12.56 2.54 17.49
C CYS A 106 -13.43 3.43 16.62
N ARG A 107 -14.32 4.18 17.28
CA ARG A 107 -15.09 5.26 16.69
C ARG A 107 -15.11 6.45 17.64
N LEU A 108 -15.51 7.61 17.14
CA LEU A 108 -15.83 8.74 18.01
C LEU A 108 -17.16 8.45 18.73
N ARG A 109 -17.28 8.87 19.99
CA ARG A 109 -18.49 8.60 20.80
C ARG A 109 -19.74 9.22 20.21
N ASP A 110 -19.62 10.47 19.76
CA ASP A 110 -20.73 11.28 19.24
C ASP A 110 -20.91 11.19 17.72
N PHE A 111 -20.11 10.33 17.05
CA PHE A 111 -20.18 10.12 15.60
C PHE A 111 -20.12 8.63 15.27
N ASP A 112 -21.28 8.03 14.96
CA ASP A 112 -21.39 6.60 14.63
C ASP A 112 -20.89 6.25 13.22
N GLY A 113 -20.76 7.24 12.32
CA GLY A 113 -20.40 7.02 10.91
C GLY A 113 -18.90 6.86 10.62
N ALA A 114 -18.01 7.16 11.57
CA ALA A 114 -16.56 7.22 11.33
C ALA A 114 -15.79 6.20 12.18
N HIS A 115 -15.23 5.20 11.51
CA HIS A 115 -14.41 4.16 12.12
C HIS A 115 -12.92 4.42 11.86
N PHE A 116 -12.11 4.16 12.90
CA PHE A 116 -10.68 4.38 12.92
C PHE A 116 -9.95 3.20 13.56
N ALA A 117 -8.66 3.07 13.27
CA ALA A 117 -7.77 2.17 13.99
C ALA A 117 -6.93 3.00 14.96
N LEU A 118 -6.89 2.58 16.23
CA LEU A 118 -6.06 3.17 17.27
C LEU A 118 -4.90 2.21 17.56
N LYS A 119 -3.69 2.57 17.13
CA LYS A 119 -2.46 1.86 17.52
C LYS A 119 -2.01 2.41 18.86
N VAL A 120 -1.91 1.54 19.86
CA VAL A 120 -1.52 1.86 21.24
C VAL A 120 -0.16 1.23 21.49
N VAL A 121 0.82 2.06 21.81
CA VAL A 121 2.19 1.69 22.18
C VAL A 121 2.37 1.94 23.66
N ASP A 122 2.84 0.93 24.40
CA ASP A 122 3.17 1.01 25.82
C ASP A 122 4.69 1.23 25.96
N LYS A 123 5.11 2.46 26.28
CA LYS A 123 6.53 2.85 26.33
C LYS A 123 7.31 2.07 27.37
N ASP A 124 6.68 1.73 28.49
CA ASP A 124 7.34 1.05 29.61
C ASP A 124 7.64 -0.43 29.31
N LEU A 125 6.90 -1.02 28.37
CA LEU A 125 7.10 -2.40 27.92
C LEU A 125 8.11 -2.53 26.77
N LEU A 126 8.60 -1.42 26.21
CA LEU A 126 9.51 -1.44 25.06
C LEU A 126 10.97 -1.25 25.48
N SER A 127 11.86 -1.98 24.81
CA SER A 127 13.30 -1.70 24.88
C SER A 127 13.60 -0.35 24.20
N PRO A 128 14.73 0.31 24.52
CA PRO A 128 15.12 1.59 23.91
C PRO A 128 15.13 1.55 22.37
N LYS A 129 15.56 0.41 21.79
CA LYS A 129 15.55 0.19 20.33
C LYS A 129 14.13 0.18 19.77
N LYS A 130 13.20 -0.54 20.41
CA LYS A 130 11.79 -0.59 19.98
C LYS A 130 11.07 0.74 20.19
N LEU A 131 11.42 1.48 21.25
CA LEU A 131 10.91 2.83 21.48
C LEU A 131 11.33 3.79 20.36
N SER A 132 12.59 3.74 19.92
CA SER A 132 13.08 4.50 18.77
C SER A 132 12.33 4.15 17.47
N HIS A 133 12.01 2.87 17.25
CA HIS A 133 11.18 2.44 16.12
C HIS A 133 9.75 3.01 16.21
N ALA A 134 9.13 3.00 17.40
CA ALA A 134 7.80 3.58 17.62
C ALA A 134 7.76 5.08 17.35
N GLU A 135 8.79 5.81 17.77
CA GLU A 135 8.91 7.24 17.47
C GLU A 135 9.13 7.50 15.98
N THR A 136 9.95 6.68 15.32
CA THR A 136 10.20 6.77 13.89
C THR A 136 8.92 6.55 13.10
N GLU A 137 8.14 5.52 13.43
CA GLU A 137 6.82 5.27 12.85
C GLU A 137 5.89 6.47 13.03
N ALA A 138 5.79 7.02 14.25
CA ALA A 138 4.94 8.18 14.50
C ALA A 138 5.35 9.41 13.67
N ARG A 139 6.66 9.65 13.51
CA ARG A 139 7.20 10.73 12.67
C ARG A 139 6.92 10.50 11.18
N ILE A 140 7.08 9.28 10.70
CA ILE A 140 6.78 8.90 9.32
C ILE A 140 5.30 9.11 9.03
N LEU A 141 4.41 8.53 9.83
CA LEU A 141 2.96 8.66 9.69
C LEU A 141 2.50 10.12 9.68
N HIS A 142 3.17 10.99 10.45
CA HIS A 142 2.89 12.42 10.45
C HIS A 142 3.29 13.12 9.14
N ALA A 143 4.23 12.58 8.37
CA ALA A 143 4.67 13.15 7.09
C ALA A 143 3.90 12.61 5.86
N LEU A 144 3.10 11.55 6.01
CA LEU A 144 2.43 10.91 4.88
C LEU A 144 1.20 11.69 4.39
N ASP A 145 1.06 11.78 3.07
CA ASP A 145 -0.06 12.40 2.35
C ASP A 145 -0.22 11.69 0.99
N HIS A 146 -0.73 10.46 1.02
CA HIS A 146 -0.85 9.63 -0.18
C HIS A 146 -2.06 8.68 -0.09
N PRO A 147 -2.81 8.42 -1.19
CA PRO A 147 -4.06 7.64 -1.16
C PRO A 147 -3.91 6.18 -0.72
N PHE A 148 -2.72 5.60 -0.93
CA PHE A 148 -2.40 4.21 -0.58
C PHE A 148 -1.55 4.08 0.69
N LEU A 149 -1.41 5.17 1.45
CA LEU A 149 -0.74 5.21 2.75
C LEU A 149 -1.73 5.70 3.82
N PRO A 150 -1.53 5.32 5.09
CA PRO A 150 -2.47 5.68 6.15
C PRO A 150 -2.37 7.17 6.48
N THR A 151 -3.53 7.76 6.76
CA THR A 151 -3.59 9.11 7.32
C THR A 151 -3.47 9.02 8.83
N LEU A 152 -2.57 9.81 9.42
CA LEU A 152 -2.56 10.06 10.87
C LEU A 152 -3.54 11.20 11.19
N TYR A 153 -4.64 10.88 11.89
CA TYR A 153 -5.66 11.85 12.28
C TYR A 153 -5.31 12.57 13.58
N ALA A 154 -4.71 11.85 14.52
CA ALA A 154 -4.25 12.39 15.79
C ALA A 154 -3.15 11.51 16.39
N ARG A 155 -2.22 12.13 17.09
CA ARG A 155 -1.33 11.47 18.05
C ARG A 155 -1.72 11.94 19.45
N ILE A 156 -1.92 11.00 20.36
CA ILE A 156 -2.31 11.25 21.74
C ILE A 156 -1.33 10.52 22.65
N ASP A 157 -0.54 11.27 23.41
CA ASP A 157 0.36 10.72 24.44
C ASP A 157 -0.29 10.88 25.81
N VAL A 158 -0.37 9.78 26.57
CA VAL A 158 -1.00 9.72 27.91
C VAL A 158 -0.17 8.82 28.83
N SER A 159 0.44 9.39 29.87
CA SER A 159 1.36 8.63 30.74
C SER A 159 2.43 7.90 29.89
N HIS A 160 2.61 6.59 30.08
CA HIS A 160 3.49 5.74 29.29
C HIS A 160 2.90 5.28 27.95
N TYR A 161 1.68 5.68 27.57
CA TYR A 161 1.08 5.31 26.28
C TYR A 161 1.31 6.36 25.19
N THR A 162 1.66 5.90 23.98
CA THR A 162 1.49 6.66 22.73
C THR A 162 0.37 6.03 21.91
N CYS A 163 -0.62 6.82 21.54
CA CYS A 163 -1.75 6.39 20.74
C CYS A 163 -1.74 7.10 19.38
N LEU A 164 -1.77 6.34 18.29
CA LEU A 164 -1.82 6.82 16.91
C LEU A 164 -3.17 6.47 16.31
N LEU A 165 -3.98 7.50 16.02
CA LEU A 165 -5.30 7.34 15.40
C LEU A 165 -5.14 7.41 13.88
N ILE A 166 -5.37 6.29 13.22
CA ILE A 166 -5.14 6.11 11.78
C ILE A 166 -6.36 5.53 11.06
N ASP A 167 -6.27 5.41 9.74
CA ASP A 167 -7.29 4.79 8.91
C ASP A 167 -7.56 3.33 9.30
N TYR A 168 -8.84 2.98 9.41
CA TYR A 168 -9.29 1.60 9.52
C TYR A 168 -9.58 0.99 8.14
N CYS A 169 -9.04 -0.20 7.90
CA CYS A 169 -9.23 -0.99 6.69
C CYS A 169 -10.10 -2.23 6.98
N PRO A 170 -11.41 -2.21 6.64
CA PRO A 170 -12.32 -3.30 7.00
C PRO A 170 -12.13 -4.58 6.19
N GLY A 171 -11.43 -4.53 5.04
CA GLY A 171 -11.19 -5.68 4.18
C GLY A 171 -10.14 -6.67 4.72
N GLY A 172 -9.44 -6.33 5.80
CA GLY A 172 -8.31 -7.10 6.33
C GLY A 172 -7.05 -6.93 5.46
N ASP A 173 -6.14 -7.88 5.54
CA ASP A 173 -4.88 -7.92 4.79
C ASP A 173 -4.94 -8.77 3.51
N LEU A 174 -4.04 -8.50 2.56
CA LEU A 174 -3.91 -9.27 1.32
C LEU A 174 -3.50 -10.72 1.58
N HIS A 175 -2.70 -11.01 2.61
CA HIS A 175 -2.35 -12.38 2.97
C HIS A 175 -3.60 -13.24 3.24
N SER A 176 -4.54 -12.69 4.00
CA SER A 176 -5.83 -13.31 4.30
C SER A 176 -6.74 -13.41 3.08
N LEU A 177 -6.60 -12.50 2.11
CA LEU A 177 -7.26 -12.60 0.81
C LEU A 177 -6.67 -13.76 -0.02
N LEU A 178 -5.34 -13.88 -0.10
CA LEU A 178 -4.66 -14.96 -0.79
C LEU A 178 -5.12 -16.32 -0.27
N ARG A 179 -5.16 -16.52 1.05
CA ARG A 179 -5.62 -17.79 1.66
C ARG A 179 -7.07 -18.18 1.34
N LYS A 180 -7.92 -17.22 0.95
CA LYS A 180 -9.30 -17.50 0.51
C LYS A 180 -9.37 -17.89 -0.97
N HIS A 181 -8.31 -17.62 -1.72
CA HIS A 181 -8.23 -17.91 -3.14
C HIS A 181 -7.70 -19.33 -3.42
N PRO A 182 -8.14 -19.97 -4.52
CA PRO A 182 -7.60 -21.25 -4.95
C PRO A 182 -6.08 -21.18 -5.12
N ASN A 183 -5.37 -22.19 -4.59
CA ASN A 183 -3.90 -22.27 -4.62
C ASN A 183 -3.18 -21.06 -4.01
N HIS A 184 -3.88 -20.30 -3.16
CA HIS A 184 -3.36 -19.10 -2.50
C HIS A 184 -2.83 -18.00 -3.43
N ARG A 185 -3.31 -17.94 -4.68
CA ARG A 185 -2.85 -16.97 -5.69
C ARG A 185 -3.98 -16.13 -6.26
N LEU A 186 -3.64 -14.94 -6.75
CA LEU A 186 -4.55 -14.05 -7.46
C LEU A 186 -4.43 -14.25 -8.98
N PRO A 187 -5.52 -14.01 -9.73
CA PRO A 187 -5.45 -13.86 -11.17
C PRO A 187 -4.49 -12.72 -11.56
N LEU A 188 -3.79 -12.87 -12.69
CA LEU A 188 -2.78 -11.92 -13.16
C LEU A 188 -3.28 -10.46 -13.19
N PRO A 189 -4.49 -10.13 -13.68
CA PRO A 189 -4.97 -8.74 -13.68
C PRO A 189 -5.14 -8.16 -12.27
N ALA A 190 -5.54 -8.98 -11.29
CA ALA A 190 -5.69 -8.54 -9.91
C ALA A 190 -4.34 -8.33 -9.22
N ALA A 191 -3.38 -9.25 -9.44
CA ALA A 191 -2.01 -9.10 -8.96
C ALA A 191 -1.35 -7.83 -9.53
N ARG A 192 -1.49 -7.60 -10.84
CA ARG A 192 -1.01 -6.38 -11.52
C ARG A 192 -1.61 -5.11 -10.92
N PHE A 193 -2.91 -5.12 -10.64
CA PHE A 193 -3.60 -3.98 -10.04
C PHE A 193 -3.03 -3.65 -8.65
N PHE A 194 -3.00 -4.62 -7.72
CA PHE A 194 -2.49 -4.38 -6.38
C PHE A 194 -1.00 -4.04 -6.37
N ALA A 195 -0.19 -4.68 -7.22
CA ALA A 195 1.22 -4.35 -7.39
C ALA A 195 1.41 -2.89 -7.86
N ALA A 196 0.57 -2.40 -8.76
CA ALA A 196 0.65 -1.01 -9.23
C ALA A 196 0.32 0.01 -8.15
N GLU A 197 -0.63 -0.28 -7.25
CA GLU A 197 -0.94 0.61 -6.12
C GLU A 197 0.18 0.62 -5.08
N VAL A 198 0.73 -0.55 -4.76
CA VAL A 198 1.91 -0.69 -3.88
C VAL A 198 3.11 0.04 -4.47
N LEU A 199 3.33 -0.06 -5.79
CA LEU A 199 4.43 0.63 -6.47
C LEU A 199 4.36 2.16 -6.28
N LEU A 200 3.16 2.76 -6.34
CA LEU A 200 2.99 4.18 -6.10
C LEU A 200 3.19 4.56 -4.63
N ALA A 201 2.76 3.70 -3.71
CA ALA A 201 3.02 3.90 -2.30
C ALA A 201 4.53 3.91 -2.01
N LEU A 202 5.29 2.95 -2.57
CA LEU A 202 6.75 2.90 -2.45
C LEU A 202 7.43 4.10 -3.12
N GLU A 203 7.01 4.48 -4.33
CA GLU A 203 7.53 5.67 -5.01
C GLU A 203 7.41 6.93 -4.15
N TYR A 204 6.25 7.13 -3.52
CA TYR A 204 6.03 8.27 -2.64
C TYR A 204 6.93 8.22 -1.40
N LEU A 205 7.05 7.04 -0.76
CA LEU A 205 7.93 6.87 0.38
C LEU A 205 9.39 7.16 0.02
N HIS A 206 9.87 6.61 -1.10
CA HIS A 206 11.22 6.84 -1.61
C HIS A 206 11.46 8.31 -1.94
N ALA A 207 10.48 9.01 -2.51
CA ALA A 207 10.58 10.45 -2.78
C ALA A 207 10.70 11.30 -1.50
N LEU A 208 10.18 10.80 -0.37
CA LEU A 208 10.37 11.40 0.97
C LEU A 208 11.64 10.91 1.70
N GLY A 209 12.43 10.03 1.06
CA GLY A 209 13.61 9.42 1.65
C GLY A 209 13.31 8.33 2.66
N ILE A 210 12.15 7.69 2.57
CA ILE A 210 11.72 6.63 3.45
C ILE A 210 11.84 5.30 2.71
N ILE A 211 12.64 4.39 3.26
CA ILE A 211 12.74 2.99 2.82
C ILE A 211 11.88 2.15 3.76
N TYR A 212 10.96 1.37 3.19
CA TYR A 212 9.89 0.67 3.88
C TYR A 212 10.35 -0.58 4.65
N ARG A 213 11.13 -1.45 4.00
CA ARG A 213 11.81 -2.64 4.54
C ARG A 213 10.96 -3.80 5.07
N ASP A 214 9.63 -3.68 5.13
CA ASP A 214 8.75 -4.81 5.53
C ASP A 214 7.55 -4.98 4.59
N LEU A 215 7.80 -4.94 3.28
CA LEU A 215 6.77 -5.26 2.29
C LEU A 215 6.47 -6.75 2.30
N LYS A 216 5.19 -7.08 2.54
CA LYS A 216 4.60 -8.42 2.48
C LYS A 216 3.07 -8.31 2.46
N PRO A 217 2.31 -9.32 1.97
CA PRO A 217 0.85 -9.27 1.89
C PRO A 217 0.14 -9.03 3.23
N GLU A 218 0.75 -9.37 4.36
CA GLU A 218 0.23 -9.10 5.71
C GLU A 218 0.18 -7.59 6.03
N ASN A 219 1.10 -6.83 5.46
CA ASN A 219 1.24 -5.38 5.66
C ASN A 219 0.54 -4.56 4.57
N VAL A 220 -0.19 -5.21 3.66
CA VAL A 220 -1.01 -4.54 2.63
C VAL A 220 -2.48 -4.75 2.97
N LEU A 221 -3.12 -3.72 3.51
CA LEU A 221 -4.50 -3.75 3.95
C LEU A 221 -5.47 -3.37 2.83
N LEU A 222 -6.71 -3.86 2.92
CA LEU A 222 -7.79 -3.59 1.99
C LEU A 222 -8.79 -2.61 2.59
N ARG A 223 -8.96 -1.48 1.92
CA ARG A 223 -9.93 -0.44 2.27
C ARG A 223 -11.35 -0.87 1.88
N GLU A 224 -12.34 -0.11 2.35
CA GLU A 224 -13.76 -0.36 2.06
C GLU A 224 -14.10 -0.25 0.56
N ASP A 225 -13.40 0.62 -0.16
CA ASP A 225 -13.55 0.81 -1.60
C ASP A 225 -12.83 -0.27 -2.44
N GLY A 226 -12.05 -1.14 -1.80
CA GLY A 226 -11.30 -2.23 -2.44
C GLY A 226 -9.87 -1.88 -2.86
N HIS A 227 -9.44 -0.63 -2.67
CA HIS A 227 -8.06 -0.20 -2.89
C HIS A 227 -7.16 -0.61 -1.71
N VAL A 228 -5.84 -0.68 -1.93
CA VAL A 228 -4.90 -1.02 -0.87
C VAL A 228 -4.53 0.16 0.02
N MET A 229 -3.97 -0.15 1.19
CA MET A 229 -3.27 0.77 2.07
C MET A 229 -2.12 0.02 2.74
N LEU A 230 -0.89 0.54 2.65
CA LEU A 230 0.23 -0.04 3.40
C LEU A 230 0.07 0.21 4.91
N SER A 231 0.65 -0.67 5.72
CA SER A 231 0.61 -0.57 7.18
C SER A 231 1.87 -1.14 7.82
N ASP A 232 2.17 -0.70 9.04
CA ASP A 232 3.34 -1.09 9.83
C ASP A 232 4.64 -0.46 9.30
N PHE A 233 4.96 0.72 9.85
CA PHE A 233 6.13 1.52 9.46
C PHE A 233 7.24 1.46 10.52
N ASP A 234 7.19 0.47 11.41
CA ASP A 234 8.12 0.33 12.54
C ASP A 234 9.55 -0.03 12.11
N LEU A 235 9.69 -0.68 10.95
CA LEU A 235 10.97 -1.03 10.36
C LEU A 235 11.44 -0.04 9.30
N CYS A 236 10.72 1.05 9.05
CA CYS A 236 11.14 2.02 8.05
C CYS A 236 12.47 2.71 8.42
N PHE A 237 13.23 3.10 7.41
CA PHE A 237 14.48 3.84 7.55
C PHE A 237 14.40 5.15 6.78
N LYS A 238 14.85 6.25 7.40
CA LYS A 238 14.87 7.57 6.76
C LYS A 238 16.29 7.91 6.32
N SER A 239 16.42 8.40 5.09
CA SER A 239 17.64 8.86 4.44
C SER A 239 17.37 10.16 3.70
N ASP A 240 18.44 10.87 3.34
CA ASP A 240 18.34 12.00 2.43
C ASP A 240 18.05 11.53 0.99
N VAL A 241 17.39 12.41 0.22
CA VAL A 241 17.07 12.22 -1.20
C VAL A 241 17.40 13.50 -1.95
N ALA A 242 18.07 13.34 -3.09
CA ALA A 242 18.31 14.40 -4.04
C ALA A 242 17.39 14.20 -5.26
N PRO A 243 16.21 14.85 -5.31
CA PRO A 243 15.35 14.76 -6.48
C PRO A 243 16.05 15.36 -7.70
N SER A 244 15.89 14.72 -8.85
CA SER A 244 16.48 15.15 -10.12
C SER A 244 15.48 15.03 -11.26
N LEU A 245 15.61 15.91 -12.25
CA LEU A 245 14.87 15.84 -13.50
C LEU A 245 15.83 15.38 -14.60
N THR A 246 15.64 14.17 -15.09
CA THR A 246 16.46 13.60 -16.16
C THR A 246 15.73 13.69 -17.49
N LEU A 247 16.45 14.03 -18.57
CA LEU A 247 15.89 14.03 -19.92
C LEU A 247 16.24 12.72 -20.60
N ARG A 248 15.23 12.05 -21.15
CA ARG A 248 15.41 10.86 -21.98
C ARG A 248 15.11 11.18 -23.43
N ALA A 249 16.04 10.84 -24.31
CA ALA A 249 15.82 10.88 -25.75
C ALA A 249 15.00 9.67 -26.22
N HIS A 250 14.00 9.91 -27.05
CA HIS A 250 13.32 8.87 -27.82
C HIS A 250 13.95 8.74 -29.19
N THR A 251 14.68 7.65 -29.44
CA THR A 251 15.00 7.23 -30.80
C THR A 251 13.77 6.52 -31.38
N SER A 252 13.00 7.20 -32.23
CA SER A 252 11.97 6.52 -33.01
C SER A 252 12.63 5.50 -33.95
N PRO A 253 12.19 4.23 -33.99
CA PRO A 253 12.64 3.28 -35.02
C PRO A 253 12.29 3.85 -36.39
N ARG A 254 13.25 3.87 -37.32
CA ARG A 254 13.01 4.20 -38.73
C ARG A 254 12.08 3.13 -39.34
N THR A 255 10.79 3.41 -39.42
CA THR A 255 9.83 2.63 -40.23
C THR A 255 9.42 3.46 -41.45
N GLY A 256 10.30 3.49 -42.47
CA GLY A 256 10.00 4.10 -43.75
C GLY A 256 10.97 3.60 -44.83
N PRO A 257 10.53 3.36 -46.08
CA PRO A 257 11.40 2.89 -47.15
C PRO A 257 12.46 3.96 -47.45
N SER A 258 13.72 3.55 -47.50
CA SER A 258 14.84 4.40 -47.90
C SER A 258 14.82 4.66 -49.40
N ASN A 259 13.97 5.58 -49.88
CA ASN A 259 14.07 6.12 -51.24
C ASN A 259 13.75 7.63 -51.20
N GLY A 260 14.75 8.45 -50.90
CA GLY A 260 14.66 9.90 -50.99
C GLY A 260 15.86 10.62 -50.37
N CYS A 261 16.58 11.38 -51.19
CA CYS A 261 17.78 12.17 -50.86
C CYS A 261 17.48 13.44 -50.03
N PHE A 262 16.63 13.34 -49.00
CA PHE A 262 16.36 14.45 -48.09
C PHE A 262 16.59 14.01 -46.65
N SER A 263 17.79 14.32 -46.14
CA SER A 263 18.16 14.09 -44.74
C SER A 263 17.44 15.10 -43.84
N TYR A 264 16.16 14.85 -43.55
CA TYR A 264 15.49 15.50 -42.43
C TYR A 264 16.07 14.93 -41.14
N ASN A 265 16.85 15.72 -40.41
CA ASN A 265 17.25 15.40 -39.04
C ASN A 265 15.97 15.13 -38.24
N GLY A 266 15.79 13.87 -37.81
CA GLY A 266 14.67 13.48 -36.96
C GLY A 266 14.66 14.35 -35.71
N ARG A 267 13.53 15.01 -35.42
CA ARG A 267 13.36 15.76 -34.18
C ARG A 267 13.45 14.77 -33.01
N GLU A 268 14.57 14.77 -32.30
CA GLU A 268 14.71 14.04 -31.05
C GLU A 268 13.64 14.53 -30.08
N ARG A 269 12.73 13.62 -29.70
CA ARG A 269 11.68 13.92 -28.74
C ARG A 269 12.20 13.57 -27.37
N PHE A 270 12.32 14.56 -26.49
CA PHE A 270 12.75 14.36 -25.12
C PHE A 270 11.55 14.25 -24.19
N THR A 271 11.62 13.34 -23.24
CA THR A 271 10.70 13.30 -22.08
C THR A 271 11.46 13.58 -20.81
N ALA A 272 10.98 14.55 -20.04
CA ALA A 272 11.51 14.83 -18.71
C ALA A 272 10.97 13.79 -17.72
N GLU A 273 11.86 13.27 -16.88
CA GLU A 273 11.61 12.19 -15.94
C GLU A 273 12.05 12.63 -14.56
N PHE A 274 11.10 12.68 -13.64
CA PHE A 274 11.38 12.94 -12.23
C PHE A 274 11.92 11.67 -11.57
N VAL A 275 13.05 11.80 -10.87
CA VAL A 275 13.69 10.72 -10.12
C VAL A 275 13.99 11.24 -8.72
N ALA A 276 13.37 10.64 -7.71
CA ALA A 276 13.58 10.95 -6.30
C ALA A 276 13.79 9.66 -5.52
N GLU A 277 14.93 9.03 -5.77
CA GLU A 277 15.28 7.73 -5.19
C GLU A 277 16.40 7.92 -4.13
N PRO A 278 16.29 7.34 -2.91
CA PRO A 278 17.29 7.47 -1.85
C PRO A 278 18.53 6.61 -2.12
N VAL A 279 19.24 6.88 -3.21
CA VAL A 279 20.39 6.09 -3.69
C VAL A 279 21.61 6.14 -2.75
N THR A 280 21.69 7.16 -1.89
CA THR A 280 22.75 7.31 -0.87
C THR A 280 22.39 6.66 0.46
N ALA A 281 21.20 6.06 0.57
CA ALA A 281 20.79 5.41 1.80
C ALA A 281 21.69 4.22 2.14
N PHE A 282 22.11 4.15 3.40
CA PHE A 282 22.92 3.06 3.88
C PHE A 282 22.58 2.74 5.34
N SER A 283 22.18 1.49 5.59
CA SER A 283 21.90 0.97 6.92
C SER A 283 22.55 -0.39 7.11
N ARG A 284 22.99 -0.69 8.34
CA ARG A 284 23.53 -2.01 8.74
C ARG A 284 22.53 -2.88 9.50
N SER A 285 21.34 -2.36 9.77
CA SER A 285 20.33 -3.10 10.54
C SER A 285 19.69 -4.20 9.71
N CYS A 286 19.90 -5.47 10.06
CA CYS A 286 19.17 -6.58 9.46
C CYS A 286 17.75 -6.63 10.05
N VAL A 287 16.74 -6.22 9.27
CA VAL A 287 15.33 -6.19 9.66
C VAL A 287 14.45 -6.65 8.51
N GLY A 288 13.24 -7.11 8.84
CA GLY A 288 12.23 -7.54 7.88
C GLY A 288 11.91 -9.03 8.01
N THR A 289 10.95 -9.48 7.22
CA THR A 289 10.49 -10.87 7.21
C THR A 289 11.45 -11.75 6.40
N HIS A 290 11.90 -12.88 6.95
CA HIS A 290 13.00 -13.68 6.38
C HIS A 290 12.80 -14.12 4.91
N GLU A 291 11.56 -14.36 4.46
CA GLU A 291 11.25 -14.75 3.07
C GLU A 291 11.35 -13.58 2.08
N TYR A 292 11.34 -12.35 2.59
CA TYR A 292 11.37 -11.09 1.84
C TYR A 292 12.73 -10.37 1.91
N LEU A 293 13.66 -10.87 2.71
CA LEU A 293 14.99 -10.27 2.85
C LEU A 293 15.76 -10.31 1.52
N ALA A 294 16.38 -9.18 1.19
CA ALA A 294 17.29 -9.09 0.06
C ALA A 294 18.64 -9.76 0.36
N PRO A 295 19.38 -10.26 -0.65
CA PRO A 295 20.66 -10.92 -0.43
C PRO A 295 21.67 -10.08 0.34
N GLU A 296 21.75 -8.78 0.07
CA GLU A 296 22.66 -7.85 0.75
C GLU A 296 22.35 -7.68 2.26
N LEU A 297 21.09 -7.83 2.66
CA LEU A 297 20.68 -7.87 4.06
C LEU A 297 21.15 -9.16 4.74
N VAL A 298 21.03 -10.30 4.04
CA VAL A 298 21.48 -11.61 4.54
C VAL A 298 23.01 -11.66 4.68
N SER A 299 23.74 -11.03 3.77
CA SER A 299 25.21 -10.97 3.82
C SER A 299 25.78 -9.99 4.85
N GLY A 300 24.95 -9.11 5.45
CA GLY A 300 25.40 -8.16 6.47
C GLY A 300 26.28 -7.00 5.95
N ASN A 301 26.44 -6.84 4.63
CA ASN A 301 27.31 -5.83 4.02
C ASN A 301 26.74 -4.39 4.07
N GLY A 302 25.59 -4.21 4.73
CA GLY A 302 24.78 -3.00 4.66
C GLY A 302 23.88 -2.99 3.42
N HIS A 303 22.85 -2.16 3.47
CA HIS A 303 21.81 -2.10 2.46
C HIS A 303 21.29 -0.68 2.27
N GLY A 304 20.77 -0.40 1.06
CA GLY A 304 20.15 0.86 0.69
C GLY A 304 18.71 0.67 0.21
N ASN A 305 18.27 1.56 -0.67
CA ASN A 305 16.93 1.57 -1.28
C ASN A 305 16.57 0.28 -2.05
N GLY A 306 17.57 -0.46 -2.56
CA GLY A 306 17.36 -1.67 -3.35
C GLY A 306 16.59 -2.80 -2.68
N VAL A 307 16.50 -2.81 -1.35
CA VAL A 307 15.80 -3.86 -0.59
C VAL A 307 14.29 -3.84 -0.80
N ASP A 308 13.70 -2.66 -1.00
CA ASP A 308 12.25 -2.54 -1.26
C ASP A 308 11.91 -3.03 -2.67
N TRP A 309 12.79 -2.81 -3.65
CA TRP A 309 12.62 -3.33 -5.01
C TRP A 309 12.74 -4.86 -5.06
N TRP A 310 13.62 -5.44 -4.25
CA TRP A 310 13.69 -6.88 -4.06
C TRP A 310 12.40 -7.42 -3.42
N ALA A 311 11.97 -6.82 -2.31
CA ALA A 311 10.75 -7.22 -1.61
C ALA A 311 9.51 -7.07 -2.52
N PHE A 312 9.49 -6.08 -3.41
CA PHE A 312 8.44 -5.90 -4.42
C PHE A 312 8.42 -7.03 -5.46
N GLY A 313 9.58 -7.53 -5.88
CA GLY A 313 9.69 -8.73 -6.72
C GLY A 313 9.16 -9.99 -6.03
N VAL A 314 9.55 -10.20 -4.76
CA VAL A 314 9.03 -11.31 -3.93
C VAL A 314 7.51 -11.20 -3.77
N PHE A 315 7.00 -9.99 -3.51
CA PHE A 315 5.59 -9.70 -3.34
C PHE A 315 4.78 -10.06 -4.60
N ILE A 316 5.20 -9.61 -5.79
CA ILE A 316 4.51 -9.95 -7.05
C ILE A 316 4.54 -11.46 -7.28
N TYR A 317 5.67 -12.12 -7.02
CA TYR A 317 5.79 -13.57 -7.12
C TYR A 317 4.78 -14.27 -6.19
N GLU A 318 4.68 -13.87 -4.92
CA GLU A 318 3.74 -14.48 -3.98
C GLU A 318 2.29 -14.27 -4.41
N LEU A 319 1.92 -13.09 -4.91
CA LEU A 319 0.56 -12.85 -5.44
C LEU A 319 0.20 -13.80 -6.59
N LEU A 320 1.15 -14.17 -7.45
CA LEU A 320 0.92 -14.99 -8.64
C LEU A 320 1.06 -16.49 -8.40
N TYR A 321 1.93 -16.89 -7.48
CA TYR A 321 2.30 -18.29 -7.25
C TYR A 321 1.87 -18.84 -5.89
N GLY A 322 1.40 -17.99 -4.97
CA GLY A 322 0.90 -18.38 -3.64
C GLY A 322 1.97 -18.86 -2.66
N THR A 323 3.25 -18.72 -3.02
CA THR A 323 4.43 -19.00 -2.19
C THR A 323 5.52 -18.01 -2.53
N THR A 324 6.51 -17.84 -1.66
CA THR A 324 7.69 -17.02 -1.94
C THR A 324 8.72 -17.81 -2.78
N PRO A 325 9.56 -17.15 -3.60
CA PRO A 325 10.41 -17.81 -4.60
C PRO A 325 11.59 -18.59 -4.01
N PHE A 326 12.04 -18.22 -2.81
CA PHE A 326 13.23 -18.80 -2.18
C PHE A 326 12.93 -19.63 -0.91
N LYS A 327 11.63 -19.87 -0.63
CA LYS A 327 11.20 -20.64 0.55
C LYS A 327 11.91 -21.99 0.64
N GLY A 328 12.60 -22.22 1.75
CA GLY A 328 13.20 -23.50 2.10
C GLY A 328 12.39 -24.25 3.16
N CYS A 329 12.81 -25.48 3.49
CA CYS A 329 12.18 -26.27 4.56
C CYS A 329 12.45 -25.70 5.97
N SER A 330 13.44 -24.81 6.11
CA SER A 330 13.74 -24.07 7.35
C SER A 330 14.04 -22.60 7.04
N LYS A 331 14.14 -21.78 8.09
CA LYS A 331 14.55 -20.37 7.97
C LYS A 331 15.95 -20.26 7.37
N GLU A 332 16.89 -21.05 7.87
CA GLU A 332 18.27 -21.11 7.39
C GLU A 332 18.33 -21.61 5.94
N GLY A 333 17.50 -22.58 5.58
CA GLY A 333 17.36 -23.04 4.20
C GLY A 333 16.86 -21.94 3.27
N THR A 334 15.92 -21.11 3.75
CA THR A 334 15.40 -19.95 3.01
C THR A 334 16.49 -18.90 2.82
N LEU A 335 17.21 -18.52 3.88
CA LEU A 335 18.32 -17.56 3.81
C LEU A 335 19.45 -18.07 2.89
N ARG A 336 19.75 -19.37 2.93
CA ARG A 336 20.73 -20.01 2.04
C ARG A 336 20.28 -19.93 0.57
N ASN A 337 19.00 -20.16 0.28
CA ASN A 337 18.48 -20.01 -1.08
C ASN A 337 18.56 -18.56 -1.55
N ILE A 338 18.25 -17.59 -0.67
CA ILE A 338 18.37 -16.15 -0.96
C ILE A 338 19.82 -15.76 -1.26
N ALA A 339 20.79 -16.23 -0.46
CA ALA A 339 22.21 -15.93 -0.63
C ALA A 339 22.89 -16.71 -1.78
N SER A 340 22.27 -17.79 -2.25
CA SER A 340 22.83 -18.61 -3.32
C SER A 340 22.84 -17.90 -4.68
N SER A 341 23.68 -18.39 -5.60
CA SER A 341 23.69 -18.00 -7.02
C SER A 341 22.50 -18.53 -7.82
N LYS A 342 21.56 -19.26 -7.18
CA LYS A 342 20.38 -19.79 -7.85
C LYS A 342 19.45 -18.66 -8.28
N GLU A 343 19.06 -18.70 -9.54
CA GLU A 343 18.04 -17.82 -10.10
C GLU A 343 16.64 -18.18 -9.56
N VAL A 344 15.69 -17.24 -9.72
CA VAL A 344 14.29 -17.47 -9.39
C VAL A 344 13.74 -18.61 -10.25
N ARG A 345 13.00 -19.53 -9.62
CA ARG A 345 12.34 -20.63 -10.34
C ARG A 345 10.85 -20.36 -10.39
N PHE A 346 10.28 -20.47 -11.58
CA PHE A 346 8.83 -20.37 -11.79
C PHE A 346 8.26 -21.77 -11.94
N CYS A 347 7.53 -22.24 -10.93
CA CYS A 347 6.84 -23.52 -11.04
C CYS A 347 5.77 -23.41 -12.15
N HIS A 348 5.88 -24.27 -13.16
CA HIS A 348 4.83 -24.38 -14.19
C HIS A 348 3.55 -24.88 -13.52
N VAL A 349 2.56 -24.00 -13.41
CA VAL A 349 1.19 -24.44 -13.20
C VAL A 349 0.74 -25.00 -14.53
N ALA A 350 0.32 -26.26 -14.57
CA ALA A 350 -0.01 -27.02 -15.79
C ALA A 350 -1.20 -26.46 -16.62
N GLU A 351 -1.62 -25.24 -16.35
CA GLU A 351 -2.64 -24.49 -17.07
C GLU A 351 -1.95 -23.62 -18.13
N ARG A 352 -2.62 -23.40 -19.28
CA ARG A 352 -2.11 -22.53 -20.35
C ARG A 352 -1.64 -21.21 -19.75
N GLU A 353 -0.42 -20.79 -20.08
CA GLU A 353 0.12 -19.51 -19.59
C GLU A 353 -0.83 -18.37 -19.99
N GLU A 354 -1.36 -17.68 -18.99
CA GLU A 354 -2.22 -16.52 -19.21
C GLU A 354 -1.44 -15.43 -19.97
N PRO A 355 -2.05 -14.73 -20.95
CA PRO A 355 -1.41 -13.61 -21.62
C PRO A 355 -0.92 -12.56 -20.62
N GLY A 356 0.33 -12.12 -20.72
CA GLY A 356 0.95 -11.20 -19.76
C GLY A 356 1.83 -11.88 -18.69
N MET A 357 1.85 -13.22 -18.63
CA MET A 357 2.65 -13.97 -17.66
C MET A 357 4.15 -13.90 -17.98
N ALA A 358 4.53 -13.85 -19.26
CA ALA A 358 5.92 -13.73 -19.68
C ALA A 358 6.52 -12.40 -19.18
N GLU A 359 5.78 -11.31 -19.34
CA GLU A 359 6.13 -9.97 -18.88
C GLU A 359 6.18 -9.89 -17.35
N ALA A 360 5.34 -10.66 -16.65
CA ALA A 360 5.37 -10.76 -15.19
C ALA A 360 6.64 -11.48 -14.70
N LYS A 361 7.00 -12.61 -15.33
CA LYS A 361 8.23 -13.36 -15.03
C LYS A 361 9.46 -12.50 -15.28
N GLU A 362 9.53 -11.83 -16.43
CA GLU A 362 10.62 -10.93 -16.79
C GLU A 362 10.77 -9.77 -15.78
N LEU A 363 9.65 -9.18 -15.33
CA LEU A 363 9.69 -8.15 -14.29
C LEU A 363 10.28 -8.69 -12.98
N ILE A 364 9.79 -9.86 -12.54
CA ILE A 364 10.25 -10.51 -11.30
C ILE A 364 11.75 -10.83 -11.41
N GLU A 365 12.23 -11.37 -12.53
CA GLU A 365 13.64 -11.66 -12.76
C GLU A 365 14.50 -10.40 -12.62
N LYS A 366 14.08 -9.28 -13.20
CA LYS A 366 14.79 -7.99 -13.13
C LYS A 366 14.78 -7.36 -11.72
N LEU A 367 13.73 -7.60 -10.94
CA LEU A 367 13.63 -7.15 -9.54
C LEU A 367 14.40 -8.07 -8.57
N LEU A 368 14.51 -9.36 -8.88
CA LEU A 368 15.20 -10.38 -8.08
C LEU A 368 16.66 -10.60 -8.52
N VAL A 369 17.25 -9.61 -9.20
CA VAL A 369 18.70 -9.56 -9.44
C VAL A 369 19.43 -9.38 -8.11
N LYS A 370 20.38 -10.28 -7.83
CA LYS A 370 21.09 -10.31 -6.55
C LYS A 370 21.98 -9.09 -6.33
N ASP A 371 22.70 -8.62 -7.36
CA ASP A 371 23.51 -7.39 -7.30
C ASP A 371 22.61 -6.15 -7.35
N PRO A 372 22.52 -5.35 -6.27
CA PRO A 372 21.65 -4.17 -6.22
C PRO A 372 21.94 -3.15 -7.33
N ARG A 373 23.18 -3.08 -7.83
CA ARG A 373 23.56 -2.11 -8.88
C ARG A 373 22.96 -2.44 -10.25
N LYS A 374 22.57 -3.70 -10.44
CA LYS A 374 21.95 -4.21 -11.68
C LYS A 374 20.44 -4.44 -11.52
N ARG A 375 19.93 -4.32 -10.29
CA ARG A 375 18.54 -4.56 -9.95
C ARG A 375 17.66 -3.40 -10.44
N LEU A 376 16.55 -3.73 -11.09
CA LEU A 376 15.60 -2.74 -11.60
C LEU A 376 15.05 -1.88 -10.46
N GLY A 377 15.00 -0.56 -10.67
CA GLY A 377 14.51 0.41 -9.68
C GLY A 377 15.59 0.99 -8.77
N CYS A 378 16.75 0.35 -8.61
CA CYS A 378 17.79 0.88 -7.73
C CYS A 378 18.39 2.22 -8.18
N ALA A 379 18.41 2.50 -9.49
CA ALA A 379 19.02 3.70 -10.05
C ALA A 379 18.02 4.85 -10.23
N LYS A 380 16.90 4.62 -10.92
CA LYS A 380 15.88 5.67 -11.19
C LYS A 380 14.54 5.43 -10.47
N GLY A 381 14.51 4.53 -9.48
CA GLY A 381 13.33 4.27 -8.67
C GLY A 381 12.17 3.69 -9.45
N ALA A 382 10.95 4.04 -9.00
CA ALA A 382 9.71 3.57 -9.59
C ALA A 382 9.56 3.87 -11.09
N THR A 383 10.21 4.93 -11.59
CA THR A 383 10.13 5.34 -13.00
C THR A 383 10.60 4.24 -13.96
N GLU A 384 11.61 3.45 -13.59
CA GLU A 384 12.04 2.26 -14.34
C GLU A 384 11.01 1.14 -14.29
N VAL A 385 10.51 0.84 -13.10
CA VAL A 385 9.57 -0.25 -12.84
C VAL A 385 8.24 -0.01 -13.58
N LYS A 386 7.72 1.23 -13.55
CA LYS A 386 6.47 1.63 -14.22
C LYS A 386 6.50 1.47 -15.74
N ARG A 387 7.68 1.40 -16.36
CA ARG A 387 7.86 1.22 -17.81
C ARG A 387 7.88 -0.23 -18.24
N HIS A 388 7.96 -1.15 -17.30
CA HIS A 388 8.00 -2.56 -17.63
C HIS A 388 6.69 -2.94 -18.35
N PRO A 389 6.74 -3.71 -19.45
CA PRO A 389 5.54 -4.14 -20.18
C PRO A 389 4.47 -4.83 -19.32
N PHE A 390 4.87 -5.39 -18.17
CA PHE A 390 3.94 -5.92 -17.18
C PHE A 390 2.87 -4.89 -16.75
N PHE A 391 3.19 -3.60 -16.74
CA PHE A 391 2.27 -2.53 -16.37
C PHE A 391 1.67 -1.79 -17.58
N ASP A 392 1.82 -2.32 -18.80
CA ASP A 392 1.22 -1.71 -19.99
C ASP A 392 -0.29 -1.54 -19.84
N GLY A 393 -0.77 -0.37 -20.27
CA GLY A 393 -2.18 0.04 -20.14
C GLY A 393 -2.55 0.70 -18.81
N ILE A 394 -1.67 0.73 -17.81
CA ILE A 394 -1.92 1.48 -16.58
C ILE A 394 -1.74 2.98 -16.81
N LYS A 395 -2.79 3.75 -16.53
CA LYS A 395 -2.74 5.21 -16.48
C LYS A 395 -2.46 5.64 -15.05
N TRP A 396 -1.17 5.75 -14.71
CA TRP A 396 -0.70 6.00 -13.33
C TRP A 396 -1.43 7.14 -12.59
N PRO A 397 -1.70 8.32 -13.20
CA PRO A 397 -2.40 9.40 -12.50
C PRO A 397 -3.87 9.09 -12.15
N LEU A 398 -4.46 8.08 -12.80
CA LEU A 398 -5.88 7.72 -12.67
C LEU A 398 -6.11 6.45 -11.86
N ILE A 399 -5.05 5.77 -11.38
CA ILE A 399 -5.21 4.46 -10.74
C ILE A 399 -6.15 4.50 -9.52
N ARG A 400 -6.16 5.61 -8.76
CA ARG A 400 -7.08 5.82 -7.63
C ARG A 400 -8.55 5.87 -8.01
N THR A 401 -8.86 6.06 -9.29
CA THR A 401 -10.22 6.09 -9.83
C THR A 401 -10.58 4.82 -10.57
N TYR A 402 -9.64 3.87 -10.71
CA TYR A 402 -9.92 2.59 -11.32
C TYR A 402 -10.83 1.80 -10.40
N ARG A 403 -11.72 0.99 -10.97
CA ARG A 403 -12.51 0.04 -10.19
C ARG A 403 -11.59 -1.09 -9.73
N PRO A 404 -11.45 -1.36 -8.42
CA PRO A 404 -10.65 -2.49 -7.94
C PRO A 404 -11.18 -3.82 -8.48
N PRO A 405 -10.30 -4.83 -8.64
CA PRO A 405 -10.68 -6.13 -9.16
C PRO A 405 -11.70 -6.82 -8.26
N GLU A 406 -12.66 -7.51 -8.86
CA GLU A 406 -13.63 -8.32 -8.11
C GLU A 406 -12.99 -9.64 -7.71
N VAL A 407 -12.40 -9.65 -6.52
CA VAL A 407 -11.67 -10.79 -5.96
C VAL A 407 -12.52 -11.45 -4.86
N LYS A 408 -12.66 -12.78 -4.88
CA LYS A 408 -13.50 -13.50 -3.91
C LYS A 408 -12.92 -13.30 -2.51
N GLY A 409 -13.75 -12.81 -1.58
CA GLY A 409 -13.32 -12.55 -0.20
C GLY A 409 -13.01 -11.08 0.11
N VAL A 410 -13.07 -10.19 -0.89
CA VAL A 410 -13.19 -8.74 -0.67
C VAL A 410 -14.66 -8.45 -0.33
N THR A 411 -14.93 -8.05 0.91
CA THR A 411 -16.30 -7.79 1.38
C THR A 411 -16.88 -6.54 0.74
N ARG A 412 -17.66 -6.68 -0.33
CA ARG A 412 -18.65 -5.66 -0.73
C ARG A 412 -19.89 -5.82 0.14
N ARG A 413 -20.02 -5.01 1.18
CA ARG A 413 -21.23 -4.98 2.01
C ARG A 413 -22.29 -4.08 1.36
N ASN A 414 -22.98 -4.59 0.35
CA ASN A 414 -24.20 -3.95 -0.17
C ASN A 414 -25.40 -4.88 0.02
N LYS A 415 -26.09 -4.73 1.16
CA LYS A 415 -27.55 -4.87 1.28
C LYS A 415 -28.04 -3.98 2.42
N SER A 416 -28.56 -2.81 2.06
CA SER A 416 -29.52 -2.07 2.89
C SER A 416 -30.72 -2.97 3.16
N HIS A 417 -30.94 -3.32 4.41
CA HIS A 417 -32.17 -3.94 4.89
C HIS A 417 -33.31 -2.93 4.71
N VAL A 418 -34.17 -3.14 3.72
CA VAL A 418 -35.55 -2.62 3.78
C VAL A 418 -36.35 -3.69 4.50
N SER A 419 -36.77 -3.39 5.72
CA SER A 419 -37.75 -4.20 6.44
C SER A 419 -39.10 -4.07 5.74
N SER A 420 -39.64 -5.17 5.21
CA SER A 420 -41.07 -5.29 4.95
C SER A 420 -41.57 -6.55 5.63
N HIS A 421 -42.45 -6.32 6.60
CA HIS A 421 -43.35 -7.28 7.21
C HIS A 421 -44.19 -8.05 6.17
N MET A 422 -44.77 -9.15 6.67
CA MET A 422 -45.84 -9.99 6.13
C MET A 422 -45.41 -11.18 5.27
N GLY A 423 -45.59 -12.35 5.87
CA GLY A 423 -45.61 -13.64 5.20
C GLY A 423 -46.88 -13.82 4.36
N GLY A 424 -46.75 -14.63 3.32
CA GLY A 424 -47.83 -15.02 2.42
C GLY A 424 -47.29 -15.89 1.30
N HIS A 425 -47.42 -17.20 1.47
CA HIS A 425 -47.24 -18.21 0.43
C HIS A 425 -48.14 -17.92 -0.78
N VAL A 426 -47.61 -17.79 -2.00
CA VAL A 426 -48.20 -18.35 -3.25
C VAL A 426 -47.10 -18.49 -4.31
N SER A 427 -47.02 -19.68 -4.91
CA SER A 427 -46.25 -20.04 -6.10
C SER A 427 -46.91 -19.48 -7.37
N CYS A 428 -46.16 -18.92 -8.32
CA CYS A 428 -46.47 -19.15 -9.74
C CYS A 428 -45.29 -18.90 -10.70
N LYS A 429 -45.24 -19.77 -11.71
CA LYS A 429 -44.28 -19.88 -12.80
C LYS A 429 -44.45 -18.76 -13.84
N ARG A 430 -43.35 -18.51 -14.57
CA ARG A 430 -43.26 -18.05 -15.98
C ARG A 430 -44.02 -16.76 -16.36
N LYS A 431 -43.26 -15.76 -16.86
CA LYS A 431 -43.18 -15.47 -18.31
C LYS A 431 -42.17 -14.34 -18.60
N ARG A 432 -41.23 -14.68 -19.48
CA ARG A 432 -40.53 -13.80 -20.42
C ARG A 432 -41.59 -13.14 -21.32
N TRP A 433 -41.20 -12.13 -22.12
CA TRP A 433 -42.08 -11.21 -22.90
C TRP A 433 -42.64 -10.15 -21.93
N TRP A 434 -42.38 -8.85 -22.04
CA TRP A 434 -42.73 -7.96 -23.15
C TRP A 434 -41.69 -6.82 -23.28
N TRP A 435 -40.93 -6.81 -24.39
CA TRP A 435 -40.44 -5.58 -25.01
C TRP A 435 -41.14 -5.51 -26.36
N LYS A 436 -42.16 -4.65 -26.50
CA LYS A 436 -42.71 -4.09 -27.75
C LYS A 436 -44.07 -3.42 -27.48
N ARG A 437 -44.03 -2.14 -27.10
CA ARG A 437 -44.97 -1.10 -27.58
C ARG A 437 -44.69 0.18 -26.80
N LEU A 438 -44.13 1.17 -27.48
CA LEU A 438 -44.62 2.56 -27.50
C LEU A 438 -43.66 3.39 -28.37
N GLY A 439 -43.99 3.44 -29.66
CA GLY A 439 -43.53 4.46 -30.59
C GLY A 439 -44.75 4.97 -31.37
N HIS A 440 -44.79 6.30 -31.59
CA HIS A 440 -45.81 7.11 -32.28
C HIS A 440 -47.09 7.36 -31.45
N VAL A 441 -47.57 8.58 -31.20
CA VAL A 441 -47.69 9.85 -31.97
C VAL A 441 -47.73 11.00 -30.93
N VAL A 442 -47.06 12.16 -31.04
CA VAL A 442 -47.45 13.37 -31.80
C VAL A 442 -46.22 14.25 -32.06
N ARG A 443 -46.14 14.71 -33.30
CA ARG A 443 -45.20 15.68 -33.89
C ARG A 443 -45.96 17.01 -34.05
N SER A 444 -45.35 18.15 -33.73
CA SER A 444 -45.22 19.33 -34.64
C SER A 444 -44.91 20.65 -33.91
N LYS A 445 -44.13 21.49 -34.60
CA LYS A 445 -43.65 22.87 -34.34
C LYS A 445 -42.47 22.95 -33.35
N GLY A 446 -41.21 23.16 -33.73
CA GLY A 446 -40.61 23.69 -34.96
C GLY A 446 -39.86 24.99 -34.64
N SER A 447 -38.53 24.97 -34.56
CA SER A 447 -37.66 26.04 -35.09
C SER A 447 -36.20 25.57 -35.15
N LYS A 448 -35.59 25.82 -36.30
CA LYS A 448 -34.22 25.43 -36.70
C LYS A 448 -33.24 26.50 -36.25
N TYR A 449 -32.04 26.13 -35.80
CA TYR A 449 -30.77 26.74 -36.21
C TYR A 449 -29.65 25.69 -36.13
N ASN A 450 -29.04 25.39 -37.28
CA ASN A 450 -27.75 24.69 -37.38
C ASN A 450 -26.64 25.73 -37.29
N LEU A 451 -25.57 25.47 -36.55
CA LEU A 451 -24.24 25.90 -36.97
C LEU A 451 -23.15 25.02 -36.36
N PHE A 452 -22.33 24.47 -37.25
CA PHE A 452 -21.03 23.86 -37.00
C PHE A 452 -20.11 24.84 -36.27
N SER A 453 -19.27 24.33 -35.36
CA SER A 453 -17.82 24.56 -35.43
C SER A 453 -17.07 23.82 -34.33
N ASN A 454 -16.01 23.14 -34.77
CA ASN A 454 -14.89 22.69 -33.99
C ASN A 454 -14.30 23.84 -33.16
N PHE A 455 -14.03 23.62 -31.88
CA PHE A 455 -12.92 24.27 -31.21
C PHE A 455 -12.18 23.26 -30.33
N SER A 456 -11.02 22.86 -30.85
CA SER A 456 -9.85 22.50 -30.05
C SER A 456 -9.57 23.60 -29.03
N ASN A 457 -9.20 23.24 -27.80
CA ASN A 457 -8.37 24.11 -26.99
C ASN A 457 -7.36 23.30 -26.18
N ASN A 458 -6.13 23.32 -26.70
CA ASN A 458 -4.90 23.29 -25.93
C ASN A 458 -5.00 24.29 -24.78
N ASN A 459 -4.58 23.90 -23.58
CA ASN A 459 -4.07 24.88 -22.61
C ASN A 459 -2.74 24.38 -22.04
N TYR A 460 -1.70 24.97 -22.61
CA TYR A 460 -0.35 25.12 -22.07
C TYR A 460 -0.41 25.97 -20.78
N TYR A 461 0.32 25.59 -19.73
CA TYR A 461 0.66 26.52 -18.65
C TYR A 461 2.00 27.19 -18.99
N GLN A 462 1.93 28.51 -19.12
CA GLN A 462 3.03 29.42 -19.39
C GLN A 462 3.60 29.91 -18.05
N TYR A 463 4.92 29.78 -17.89
CA TYR A 463 5.70 30.34 -16.79
C TYR A 463 5.71 31.87 -16.88
N VAL A 464 5.44 32.56 -15.78
CA VAL A 464 5.66 34.00 -15.64
C VAL A 464 7.00 34.19 -14.95
N ASP A 465 7.96 34.71 -15.71
CA ASP A 465 9.25 35.16 -15.23
C ASP A 465 9.12 36.62 -14.76
N ASN A 466 9.37 36.85 -13.48
CA ASN A 466 9.40 38.19 -12.88
C ASN A 466 10.86 38.58 -12.66
N SER A 467 11.44 39.30 -13.62
CA SER A 467 12.64 40.10 -13.38
C SER A 467 12.55 41.45 -14.06
N LYS A 468 12.92 42.49 -13.29
CA LYS A 468 13.03 43.93 -13.60
C LYS A 468 11.77 44.79 -13.35
N ASP A 469 11.77 45.54 -12.25
CA ASP A 469 12.38 46.88 -12.19
C ASP A 469 12.30 47.46 -10.76
N ARG A 470 13.47 47.70 -10.15
CA ARG A 470 13.83 48.91 -9.41
C ARG A 470 15.33 48.96 -9.18
#